data_AF-N4VGX6-F1
#
_entry.id   AF-N4VGX6-F1
#
_cell.length_a   1.000
_cell.length_b   1.000
_cell.length_c   1.000
_cell.angle_alpha   90.00
_cell.angle_beta   90.00
_cell.angle_gamma   90.00
#
_symmetry.space_group_name_H-M   'P 1'
#
loop_
_entity.id
_entity.type
_entity.pdbx_description
1 polymer ?
#
loop_
_entity_poly.entity_id
_entity_poly.type
_entity_poly.pdbx_seq_one_letter_code
_entity_poly.pdbx_strand_id
1 'polypeptide(L)'
;MSTQKKTAGKQRSAIADVVAREYTIHMHKRLHGVTFKKRAPRAIKEIKAFALKAMGTSDVRVDPELNKKVWEQGVKGVPYRLRIRISRRRNDEEGAKEKLYSYVQAVNVKDPKGLHTVVVEE
;
A
#
# COMPACT_ATOMS: atom_id res chain seq x y z
N MET A 1 -4.26 -35.20 30.43
CA MET A 1 -3.08 -34.66 29.71
C MET A 1 -3.25 -34.96 28.22
N SER A 2 -3.94 -34.11 27.45
CA SER A 2 -4.06 -34.28 25.99
C SER A 2 -3.23 -33.20 25.29
N THR A 3 -2.09 -33.59 24.76
CA THR A 3 -1.18 -32.72 24.00
C THR A 3 -1.79 -32.38 22.64
N GLN A 4 -2.16 -31.11 22.44
CA GLN A 4 -2.57 -30.61 21.13
C GLN A 4 -1.35 -30.52 20.20
N LYS A 5 -1.38 -31.33 19.14
CA LYS A 5 -0.37 -31.37 18.08
C LYS A 5 -0.50 -30.08 17.23
N LYS A 6 0.45 -29.15 17.37
CA LYS A 6 0.55 -27.98 16.48
C LYS A 6 0.88 -28.45 15.06
N THR A 7 -0.05 -28.28 14.14
CA THR A 7 0.17 -28.53 12.71
C THR A 7 1.20 -27.53 12.18
N ALA A 8 2.38 -28.04 11.82
CA ALA A 8 3.41 -27.27 11.12
C ALA A 8 2.84 -26.81 9.76
N GLY A 9 2.56 -25.51 9.64
CA GLY A 9 2.09 -24.93 8.38
C GLY A 9 3.17 -25.05 7.30
N LYS A 10 2.78 -25.49 6.10
CA LYS A 10 3.63 -25.48 4.89
C LYS A 10 4.38 -24.15 4.77
N GLN A 11 5.72 -24.20 4.69
CA GLN A 11 6.54 -23.05 4.33
C GLN A 11 6.08 -22.54 2.96
N ARG A 12 5.49 -21.35 2.91
CA ARG A 12 5.19 -20.66 1.64
C ARG A 12 6.51 -20.24 1.01
N SER A 13 6.67 -20.51 -0.28
CA SER A 13 7.86 -20.14 -1.03
C SER A 13 7.92 -18.64 -1.26
N ALA A 14 9.10 -18.04 -1.17
CA ALA A 14 9.31 -16.59 -1.34
C ALA A 14 8.87 -16.06 -2.73
N ILE A 15 8.78 -16.94 -3.74
CA ILE A 15 8.26 -16.61 -5.08
C ILE A 15 6.76 -16.36 -5.02
N ALA A 16 6.01 -17.17 -4.25
CA ALA A 16 4.58 -16.96 -4.03
C ALA A 16 4.29 -15.66 -3.25
N ASP A 17 5.32 -15.07 -2.64
CA ASP A 17 5.19 -13.81 -1.93
C ASP A 17 5.37 -12.59 -2.84
N VAL A 18 5.93 -12.68 -4.03
CA VAL A 18 5.96 -11.54 -4.97
C VAL A 18 4.56 -11.39 -5.58
N VAL A 19 3.90 -10.27 -5.29
CA VAL A 19 2.51 -10.04 -5.71
C VAL A 19 2.29 -8.55 -5.98
N ALA A 20 1.65 -8.24 -7.11
CA ALA A 20 1.10 -6.93 -7.39
C ALA A 20 -0.43 -6.92 -7.26
N ARG A 21 -0.96 -5.92 -6.57
CA ARG A 21 -2.42 -5.73 -6.41
C ARG A 21 -2.78 -4.27 -6.54
N GLU A 22 -3.89 -4.02 -7.18
CA GLU A 22 -4.50 -2.70 -7.21
C GLU A 22 -5.59 -2.57 -6.16
N TYR A 23 -5.57 -1.45 -5.46
CA TYR A 23 -6.50 -1.10 -4.40
C TYR A 23 -7.09 0.27 -4.63
N THR A 24 -8.33 0.45 -4.18
CA THR A 24 -8.93 1.77 -4.05
C THR A 24 -8.92 2.17 -2.58
N ILE A 25 -8.17 3.23 -2.25
CA ILE A 25 -8.17 3.79 -0.89
C ILE A 25 -9.22 4.90 -0.79
N HIS A 26 -10.10 4.78 0.20
CA HIS A 26 -11.03 5.85 0.57
C HIS A 26 -10.35 6.87 1.50
N MET A 27 -9.69 7.87 0.92
CA MET A 27 -8.95 8.90 1.65
C MET A 27 -9.85 9.84 2.46
N HIS A 28 -11.04 10.17 1.95
CA HIS A 28 -11.96 11.07 2.66
C HIS A 28 -12.36 10.53 4.05
N LYS A 29 -12.60 9.21 4.18
CA LYS A 29 -12.89 8.58 5.47
C LYS A 29 -11.67 8.60 6.40
N ARG A 30 -10.47 8.38 5.86
CA ARG A 30 -9.20 8.35 6.63
C ARG A 30 -8.72 9.72 7.09
N LEU A 31 -9.09 10.77 6.35
CA LEU A 31 -8.69 12.15 6.60
C LEU A 31 -9.80 12.98 7.24
N HIS A 32 -10.88 12.35 7.69
CA HIS A 32 -11.97 13.02 8.37
C HIS A 32 -11.48 13.66 9.68
N GLY A 33 -11.84 14.92 9.93
CA GLY A 33 -11.43 15.66 11.13
C GLY A 33 -9.97 16.14 11.16
N VAL A 34 -9.19 15.91 10.10
CA VAL A 34 -7.78 16.38 10.04
C VAL A 34 -7.74 17.86 9.65
N THR A 35 -6.93 18.64 10.37
CA THR A 35 -6.67 20.05 10.04
C THR A 35 -6.15 20.20 8.60
N PHE A 36 -6.63 21.20 7.85
CA PHE A 36 -6.29 21.37 6.43
C PHE A 36 -4.80 21.40 6.14
N LYS A 37 -3.99 22.08 6.97
CA LYS A 37 -2.53 22.15 6.81
C LYS A 37 -1.81 20.81 6.95
N LYS A 38 -2.45 19.80 7.54
CA LYS A 38 -1.88 18.47 7.79
C LYS A 38 -2.48 17.38 6.90
N ARG A 39 -3.41 17.72 6.01
CA ARG A 39 -4.24 16.73 5.28
C ARG A 39 -3.43 15.93 4.25
N ALA A 40 -2.70 16.56 3.33
CA ALA A 40 -1.81 15.85 2.40
C ALA A 40 -0.63 15.12 3.08
N PRO A 41 0.07 15.70 4.08
CA PRO A 41 1.07 14.95 4.85
C PRO A 41 0.49 13.71 5.55
N ARG A 42 -0.72 13.83 6.11
CA ARG A 42 -1.43 12.70 6.74
C ARG A 42 -1.87 11.67 5.70
N ALA A 43 -2.26 12.10 4.50
CA ALA A 43 -2.63 11.22 3.40
C ALA A 43 -1.50 10.25 3.03
N ILE A 44 -0.26 10.74 2.91
CA ILE A 44 0.89 9.90 2.61
C ILE A 44 1.16 8.89 3.73
N LYS A 45 1.04 9.32 5.01
CA LYS A 45 1.18 8.42 6.16
C LYS A 45 0.12 7.32 6.14
N GLU A 46 -1.12 7.65 5.79
CA GLU A 46 -2.21 6.69 5.64
C GLU A 46 -2.00 5.73 4.48
N ILE A 47 -1.45 6.19 3.35
CA ILE A 47 -1.10 5.31 2.22
C ILE A 47 -0.01 4.32 2.63
N LYS A 48 1.03 4.78 3.35
CA LYS A 48 2.08 3.90 3.89
C LYS A 48 1.53 2.88 4.88
N ALA A 49 0.68 3.32 5.82
CA ALA A 49 0.04 2.44 6.79
C ALA A 49 -0.87 1.42 6.12
N PHE A 50 -1.57 1.81 5.04
CA PHE A 50 -2.38 0.90 4.26
C PHE A 50 -1.54 -0.16 3.56
N ALA A 51 -0.43 0.23 2.92
CA ALA A 51 0.47 -0.71 2.27
C ALA A 51 1.11 -1.69 3.26
N LEU A 52 1.56 -1.20 4.43
CA LEU A 52 2.06 -2.05 5.51
C LEU A 52 1.02 -3.08 5.95
N LYS A 53 -0.24 -2.67 6.13
CA LYS A 53 -1.33 -3.58 6.52
C LYS A 53 -1.70 -4.58 5.41
N ALA A 54 -1.68 -4.15 4.15
CA ALA A 54 -2.12 -4.96 3.02
C ALA A 54 -1.07 -6.00 2.59
N MET A 55 0.22 -5.64 2.63
CA MET A 55 1.32 -6.47 2.14
C MET A 55 2.19 -7.08 3.23
N GLY A 56 2.09 -6.59 4.48
CA GLY A 56 2.85 -7.10 5.63
C GLY A 56 4.34 -6.74 5.60
N THR A 57 4.77 -5.78 4.79
CA THR A 57 6.16 -5.32 4.71
C THR A 57 6.37 -4.05 5.51
N SER A 58 7.49 -3.95 6.23
CA SER A 58 7.87 -2.75 6.98
C SER A 58 8.46 -1.67 6.06
N ASP A 59 9.23 -2.05 5.04
CA ASP A 59 9.74 -1.12 4.01
C ASP A 59 8.65 -0.82 2.97
N VAL A 60 8.20 0.44 2.95
CA VAL A 60 7.20 0.96 2.01
C VAL A 60 7.75 2.17 1.29
N ARG A 61 8.00 1.99 0.00
CA ARG A 61 8.53 2.99 -0.91
C ARG A 61 7.37 3.58 -1.72
N VAL A 62 7.23 4.89 -1.68
CA VAL A 62 6.15 5.62 -2.39
C VAL A 62 6.74 6.23 -3.66
N ASP A 63 6.09 5.98 -4.78
CA ASP A 63 6.45 6.56 -6.07
C ASP A 63 6.31 8.11 -6.04
N PRO A 64 7.30 8.87 -6.54
CA PRO A 64 7.18 10.30 -6.73
C PRO A 64 5.92 10.74 -7.49
N GLU A 65 5.42 9.96 -8.45
CA GLU A 65 4.19 10.28 -9.18
C GLU A 65 2.95 10.17 -8.29
N LEU A 66 2.91 9.19 -7.39
CA LEU A 66 1.86 9.09 -6.38
C LEU A 66 1.89 10.30 -5.46
N ASN A 67 3.08 10.76 -5.08
CA ASN A 67 3.22 11.97 -4.29
C ASN A 67 2.68 13.19 -5.04
N LYS A 68 3.07 13.40 -6.31
CA LYS A 68 2.55 14.49 -7.14
C LYS A 68 1.02 14.48 -7.19
N LYS A 69 0.40 13.31 -7.42
CA LYS A 69 -1.07 13.16 -7.48
C LYS A 69 -1.78 13.47 -6.15
N VAL A 70 -1.17 13.12 -5.02
CA VAL A 70 -1.72 13.45 -3.68
C VAL A 70 -1.64 14.96 -3.40
N TRP A 71 -0.62 15.63 -3.93
CA TRP A 71 -0.36 17.06 -3.70
C TRP A 71 -0.86 17.99 -4.82
N GLU A 72 -1.44 17.45 -5.90
CA GLU A 72 -1.82 18.18 -7.12
C GLU A 72 -2.75 19.37 -6.84
N GLN A 73 -3.72 19.22 -5.94
CA GLN A 73 -4.66 20.29 -5.55
C GLN A 73 -4.23 21.00 -4.25
N GLY A 74 -2.95 20.88 -3.88
CA GLY A 74 -2.36 21.47 -2.68
C GLY A 74 -2.67 20.72 -1.38
N VAL A 75 -2.24 21.30 -0.25
CA VAL A 75 -2.22 20.62 1.06
C VAL A 75 -3.59 20.16 1.57
N LYS A 76 -4.67 20.86 1.18
CA LYS A 76 -6.06 20.55 1.57
C LYS A 76 -6.78 19.66 0.54
N GLY A 77 -6.36 19.70 -0.72
CA GLY A 77 -7.05 19.10 -1.87
C GLY A 77 -6.69 17.63 -2.10
N VAL A 78 -6.72 16.80 -1.05
CA VAL A 78 -6.44 15.37 -1.25
C VAL A 78 -7.64 14.70 -1.93
N PRO A 79 -7.44 13.96 -3.05
CA PRO A 79 -8.50 13.21 -3.71
C PRO A 79 -9.27 12.31 -2.75
N TYR A 80 -10.60 12.26 -2.85
CA TYR A 80 -11.44 11.50 -1.89
C TYR A 80 -11.22 9.99 -1.97
N ARG A 81 -10.93 9.50 -3.18
CA ARG A 81 -10.56 8.12 -3.46
C ARG A 81 -9.34 8.13 -4.36
N LEU A 82 -8.45 7.18 -4.12
CA LEU A 82 -7.20 7.04 -4.88
C LEU A 82 -7.05 5.58 -5.28
N ARG A 83 -6.93 5.33 -6.59
CA ARG A 83 -6.53 4.01 -7.10
C ARG A 83 -5.02 3.92 -7.06
N ILE A 84 -4.51 2.93 -6.34
CA ILE A 84 -3.09 2.67 -6.21
C ILE A 84 -2.77 1.24 -6.62
N ARG A 85 -1.57 1.04 -7.13
CA ARG A 85 -0.97 -0.28 -7.32
C ARG A 85 0.09 -0.46 -6.24
N ILE A 86 0.06 -1.60 -5.57
CA ILE A 86 1.09 -1.98 -4.61
C ILE A 86 1.75 -3.24 -5.15
N SER A 87 3.03 -3.16 -5.43
CA SER A 87 3.86 -4.30 -5.86
C SER A 87 4.79 -4.67 -4.72
N ARG A 88 4.66 -5.89 -4.20
CA ARG A 88 5.60 -6.45 -3.22
C ARG A 88 6.74 -7.11 -3.99
N ARG A 89 7.93 -6.53 -3.92
CA ARG A 89 9.12 -6.94 -4.67
C ARG A 89 10.24 -7.40 -3.74
N ARG A 90 11.17 -8.19 -4.28
CA ARG A 90 12.38 -8.62 -3.56
C ARG A 90 13.39 -7.48 -3.50
N ASN A 91 14.04 -7.32 -2.35
CA ASN A 91 15.16 -6.42 -2.23
C ASN A 91 16.46 -7.17 -2.57
N ASP A 92 17.15 -6.73 -3.62
CA ASP A 92 18.40 -7.31 -4.10
C ASP A 92 19.64 -6.54 -3.60
N GLU A 93 19.45 -5.50 -2.77
CA GLU A 93 20.55 -4.73 -2.15
C GLU A 93 21.28 -5.57 -1.08
N GLU A 94 22.60 -5.74 -1.25
CA GLU A 94 23.49 -6.46 -0.34
C GLU A 94 23.56 -5.71 1.01
N GLY A 95 22.92 -6.26 2.05
CA GLY A 95 22.82 -5.65 3.40
C GLY A 95 21.44 -5.13 3.79
N ALA A 96 20.41 -5.34 2.96
CA ALA A 96 19.04 -4.98 3.31
C ALA A 96 18.55 -5.67 4.59
N LYS A 97 17.99 -4.89 5.53
CA LYS A 97 17.38 -5.41 6.78
C LYS A 97 16.17 -6.32 6.52
N GLU A 98 15.46 -6.07 5.43
CA GLU A 98 14.22 -6.74 5.04
C GLU A 98 14.38 -7.30 3.63
N LYS A 99 13.94 -8.56 3.43
CA LYS A 99 14.06 -9.27 2.14
C LYS A 99 13.06 -8.78 1.08
N LEU A 100 11.98 -8.13 1.51
CA LEU A 100 10.87 -7.70 0.67
C LEU A 100 10.55 -6.24 0.97
N TYR A 101 10.20 -5.48 -0.05
CA TYR A 101 9.67 -4.13 0.08
C TYR A 101 8.37 -3.99 -0.71
N SER A 102 7.51 -3.07 -0.28
CA SER A 102 6.33 -2.68 -1.05
C SER A 102 6.60 -1.38 -1.80
N TYR A 103 6.40 -1.40 -3.11
CA TYR A 103 6.40 -0.22 -3.97
C TYR A 103 4.97 0.22 -4.26
N VAL A 104 4.65 1.49 -4.01
CA VAL A 104 3.29 2.03 -4.16
C VAL A 104 3.25 3.06 -5.27
N GLN A 105 2.44 2.80 -6.29
CA GLN A 105 2.28 3.64 -7.47
C GLN A 105 0.85 4.17 -7.59
N ALA A 106 0.69 5.30 -8.29
CA ALA A 106 -0.62 5.81 -8.67
C ALA A 106 -1.10 5.07 -9.92
N VAL A 107 -2.38 4.71 -9.94
CA VAL A 107 -3.05 4.28 -11.18
C VAL A 107 -3.93 5.42 -11.66
N ASN A 108 -3.82 5.77 -12.94
CA ASN A 108 -4.64 6.78 -13.57
C ASN A 108 -5.97 6.18 -13.99
N VAL A 109 -7.01 6.46 -13.20
CA VAL A 109 -8.39 6.08 -13.47
C VAL A 109 -9.28 7.30 -13.33
N LYS A 110 -10.26 7.45 -14.24
CA LYS A 110 -11.21 8.57 -14.24
C LYS A 110 -12.13 8.54 -13.01
N ASP A 111 -12.71 7.37 -12.69
CA ASP A 111 -13.48 7.17 -11.47
C ASP A 111 -13.02 5.91 -10.72
N PRO A 112 -12.43 6.04 -9.52
CA PRO A 112 -12.01 4.90 -8.70
C PRO A 112 -13.17 4.27 -7.89
N LYS A 113 -14.38 4.84 -7.90
CA LYS A 113 -15.52 4.31 -7.14
C LYS A 113 -15.99 2.97 -7.73
N GLY A 114 -16.27 1.99 -6.86
CA GLY A 114 -16.76 0.66 -7.28
C GLY A 114 -15.69 -0.31 -7.77
N LEU A 115 -14.44 0.14 -7.97
CA LEU A 115 -13.36 -0.76 -8.35
C LEU A 115 -12.90 -1.60 -7.16
N HIS A 116 -13.08 -2.92 -7.30
CA HIS A 116 -12.63 -3.91 -6.33
C HIS A 116 -11.10 -4.08 -6.36
N THR A 117 -10.58 -4.79 -5.37
CA THR A 117 -9.17 -5.18 -5.37
C THR A 117 -8.94 -6.18 -6.50
N VAL A 118 -7.94 -5.91 -7.33
CA VAL A 118 -7.57 -6.77 -8.46
C VAL A 118 -6.11 -7.19 -8.28
N VAL A 119 -5.82 -8.47 -8.51
CA VAL A 119 -4.44 -8.96 -8.62
C VAL A 119 -3.97 -8.63 -10.02
N VAL A 120 -2.82 -7.95 -10.11
CA VAL A 120 -2.21 -7.59 -11.38
C VAL A 120 -1.01 -8.50 -11.58
N GLU A 121 -0.91 -9.08 -12.77
CA GLU A 121 0.29 -9.78 -13.20
C GLU A 121 1.31 -8.71 -13.65
N GLU A 122 2.49 -8.73 -13.04
CA GLU A 122 3.66 -7.94 -13.47
C GLU A 122 4.49 -8.76 -14.46
#